data_AF-A0A4Y7WR65-F1
#
_entry.id   AF-A0A4Y7WR65-F1
#
_cell.length_a   1.000
_cell.length_b   1.000
_cell.length_c   1.000
_cell.angle_alpha   90.00
_cell.angle_beta   90.00
_cell.angle_gamma   90.00
#
_symmetry.space_group_name_H-M   'P 1'
#
loop_
_entity.id
_entity.type
_entity.pdbx_description
1 polymer ?
#
loop_
_entity_poly.entity_id
_entity_poly.type
_entity_poly.pdbx_seq_one_letter_code
_entity_poly.pdbx_strand_id
1 'polypeptide(L)'
;MKRVIGMLLLILLSFSQVSEKAVAVSGNELMDAFSIRITVVEEDVEYQWEFDNPNHYEYEKGTKVLKGDHAKIQVIKMTSLLQLDQDKTAEQYKKVLKPYYPEMSSFEIRWMDAHSERYIWSWEK
;
A
#
# COMPACT_ATOMS: atom_id res chain seq x y z
N MET A 1 25.21 -25.33 48.68
CA MET A 1 24.51 -24.24 47.94
C MET A 1 25.36 -23.50 46.91
N LYS A 2 26.68 -23.34 47.11
CA LYS A 2 27.56 -22.61 46.16
C LYS A 2 27.78 -23.30 44.80
N ARG A 3 27.57 -24.62 44.69
CA ARG A 3 27.73 -25.39 43.44
C ARG A 3 26.51 -25.36 42.52
N VAL A 4 25.31 -25.08 43.04
CA VAL A 4 24.07 -24.97 42.24
C VAL A 4 23.94 -23.58 41.60
N ILE A 5 24.44 -22.54 42.30
CA ILE A 5 24.44 -21.15 41.81
C ILE A 5 25.32 -20.99 40.56
N GLY A 6 26.44 -21.73 40.47
CA GLY A 6 27.30 -21.70 39.28
C GLY A 6 26.64 -22.31 38.03
N MET A 7 25.76 -23.30 38.21
CA MET A 7 25.09 -23.98 37.10
C MET A 7 23.88 -23.18 36.58
N LEU A 8 23.23 -22.38 37.44
CA LEU A 8 22.13 -21.48 37.04
C LEU A 8 22.62 -20.29 36.20
N LEU A 9 23.84 -19.80 36.44
CA LEU A 9 24.44 -18.70 35.68
C LEU A 9 24.82 -19.09 34.24
N LEU A 10 25.16 -20.36 34.00
CA LEU A 10 25.50 -20.87 32.67
C LEU A 10 24.27 -21.07 31.76
N ILE A 11 23.11 -21.38 32.34
CA ILE A 11 21.86 -21.54 31.57
C ILE A 11 21.28 -20.19 31.13
N LEU A 12 21.46 -19.13 31.94
CA LEU A 12 21.04 -17.76 31.58
C LEU A 12 21.88 -17.12 30.46
N LEU A 13 23.10 -17.61 30.20
CA LEU A 13 23.95 -17.17 29.09
C LEU A 13 23.64 -17.85 27.76
N SER A 14 22.79 -18.88 27.76
CA SER A 14 22.46 -19.66 26.56
C SER A 14 21.27 -19.11 25.75
N PHE A 15 20.58 -18.07 26.26
CA PHE A 15 19.34 -17.54 25.66
C PHE A 15 19.52 -16.28 24.80
N SER A 16 20.74 -15.78 24.61
CA SER A 16 20.97 -14.48 23.95
C SER A 16 21.29 -14.55 22.45
N GLN A 17 21.04 -15.67 21.76
CA GLN A 17 21.42 -15.82 20.34
C GLN A 17 20.25 -16.05 19.37
N VAL A 18 19.04 -15.60 19.70
CA VAL A 18 18.08 -15.30 18.62
C VAL A 18 18.39 -13.89 18.13
N SER A 19 19.48 -13.78 17.36
CA SER A 19 19.65 -12.63 16.47
C SER A 19 18.57 -12.79 15.41
N GLU A 20 17.42 -12.15 15.62
CA GLU A 20 16.57 -11.78 14.51
C GLU A 20 17.49 -11.07 13.51
N LYS A 21 17.71 -11.69 12.35
CA LYS A 21 18.40 -11.00 11.28
C LYS A 21 17.53 -9.79 10.98
N ALA A 22 17.94 -8.62 11.45
CA ALA A 22 17.44 -7.37 10.94
C ALA A 22 17.64 -7.48 9.43
N VAL A 23 16.54 -7.66 8.70
CA VAL A 23 16.56 -7.60 7.24
C VAL A 23 16.92 -6.15 6.96
N ALA A 24 18.20 -5.92 6.72
CA ALA A 24 18.70 -4.64 6.29
C ALA A 24 18.10 -4.42 4.91
N VAL A 25 16.96 -3.73 4.87
CA VAL A 25 16.36 -3.26 3.62
C VAL A 25 17.42 -2.39 2.97
N SER A 26 17.93 -2.84 1.83
CA SER A 26 19.00 -2.12 1.15
C SER A 26 18.44 -0.81 0.59
N GLY A 27 19.23 0.26 0.53
CA GLY A 27 18.77 1.52 -0.08
C GLY A 27 18.28 1.35 -1.53
N ASN A 28 18.72 0.29 -2.21
CA ASN A 28 18.24 -0.07 -3.55
C ASN A 28 16.80 -0.63 -3.54
N GLU A 29 16.40 -1.43 -2.54
CA GLU A 29 15.01 -1.88 -2.38
C GLU A 29 14.06 -0.71 -2.06
N LEU A 30 14.58 0.34 -1.40
CA LEU A 30 13.86 1.59 -1.20
C LEU A 30 13.67 2.37 -2.51
N MET A 31 14.62 2.30 -3.44
CA MET A 31 14.50 2.91 -4.78
C MET A 31 13.54 2.12 -5.68
N ASP A 32 13.37 0.81 -5.46
CA ASP A 32 12.36 -0.03 -6.12
C ASP A 32 10.96 0.11 -5.49
N ALA A 33 10.78 1.00 -4.50
CA ALA A 33 9.49 1.20 -3.85
C ALA A 33 8.55 1.98 -4.76
N PHE A 34 7.54 1.29 -5.28
CA PHE A 34 6.44 1.85 -6.07
C PHE A 34 5.13 1.54 -5.34
N SER A 35 4.24 2.53 -5.24
CA SER A 35 2.95 2.33 -4.60
C SER A 35 1.83 3.13 -5.26
N ILE A 36 0.62 2.60 -5.17
CA ILE A 36 -0.61 3.23 -5.65
C ILE A 36 -1.65 3.08 -4.55
N ARG A 37 -2.32 4.18 -4.21
CA ARG A 37 -3.54 4.19 -3.39
C ARG A 37 -4.55 5.10 -4.08
N ILE A 38 -5.72 4.55 -4.41
CA ILE A 38 -6.78 5.28 -5.07
C ILE A 38 -8.03 5.09 -4.22
N THR A 39 -8.64 6.19 -3.80
CA THR A 39 -9.89 6.20 -3.05
C THR A 39 -10.93 6.97 -3.84
N VAL A 40 -12.12 6.39 -3.97
CA VAL A 40 -13.30 7.03 -4.56
C VAL A 40 -14.44 6.86 -3.57
N VAL A 41 -15.17 7.93 -3.27
CA VAL A 41 -16.37 7.89 -2.44
C VAL A 41 -17.58 8.22 -3.30
N GLU A 42 -18.58 7.33 -3.30
CA GLU A 42 -19.85 7.50 -4.01
C GLU A 42 -20.99 6.95 -3.15
N GLU A 43 -22.04 7.75 -2.93
CA GLU A 43 -23.23 7.35 -2.14
C GLU A 43 -22.86 6.73 -0.77
N ASP A 44 -21.92 7.36 -0.05
CA ASP A 44 -21.37 6.90 1.24
C ASP A 44 -20.63 5.55 1.20
N VAL A 45 -20.36 5.02 0.01
CA VAL A 45 -19.52 3.83 -0.20
C VAL A 45 -18.13 4.27 -0.60
N GLU A 46 -17.15 3.90 0.23
CA GLU A 46 -15.73 4.04 -0.10
C GLU A 46 -15.27 2.84 -0.94
N TYR A 47 -14.55 3.15 -2.01
CA TYR A 47 -13.87 2.19 -2.86
C TYR A 47 -12.37 2.50 -2.82
N GLN A 48 -11.55 1.50 -2.51
CA GLN A 48 -10.11 1.68 -2.38
C GLN A 48 -9.36 0.63 -3.20
N TRP A 49 -8.35 1.08 -3.95
CA TRP A 49 -7.43 0.21 -4.68
C TRP A 49 -6.02 0.49 -4.21
N GLU A 50 -5.35 -0.54 -3.71
CA GLU A 50 -3.96 -0.43 -3.25
C GLU A 50 -3.02 -1.38 -3.99
N PHE A 51 -1.82 -0.88 -4.25
CA PHE A 51 -0.67 -1.70 -4.60
C PHE A 51 0.57 -1.18 -3.92
N ASP A 52 1.34 -2.09 -3.32
CA ASP A 52 2.73 -1.85 -2.95
C ASP A 52 3.61 -2.92 -3.62
N ASN A 53 4.64 -2.46 -4.35
CA ASN A 53 5.60 -3.33 -5.02
C ASN A 53 6.33 -4.24 -4.00
N PRO A 54 6.54 -5.55 -4.30
CA PRO A 54 6.29 -6.22 -5.57
C PRO A 54 4.97 -6.97 -5.74
N ASN A 55 4.22 -7.20 -4.67
CA ASN A 55 3.14 -8.19 -4.70
C ASN A 55 1.99 -7.93 -3.74
N HIS A 56 1.93 -6.76 -3.10
CA HIS A 56 0.82 -6.42 -2.22
C HIS A 56 -0.30 -5.78 -3.03
N TYR A 57 -1.44 -6.45 -3.16
CA TYR A 57 -2.63 -5.91 -3.82
C TYR A 57 -3.81 -5.99 -2.87
N GLU A 58 -4.56 -4.90 -2.77
CA GLU A 58 -5.80 -4.81 -2.01
C GLU A 58 -6.88 -4.06 -2.79
N TYR A 59 -8.12 -4.49 -2.65
CA TYR A 59 -9.28 -3.79 -3.14
C TYR A 59 -10.37 -3.83 -2.08
N GLU A 60 -10.85 -2.66 -1.70
CA GLU A 60 -11.92 -2.50 -0.72
C GLU A 60 -13.16 -1.86 -1.36
N LYS A 61 -14.34 -2.31 -0.94
CA LYS A 61 -15.63 -1.70 -1.26
C LYS A 61 -16.51 -1.73 -0.02
N GLY A 62 -16.73 -0.57 0.59
CA GLY A 62 -17.39 -0.44 1.88
C GLY A 62 -16.69 -1.32 2.92
N THR A 63 -17.35 -2.35 3.41
CA THR A 63 -16.80 -3.26 4.43
C THR A 63 -16.16 -4.53 3.86
N LYS A 64 -16.10 -4.69 2.54
CA LYS A 64 -15.56 -5.89 1.88
C LYS A 64 -14.15 -5.64 1.40
N VAL A 65 -13.24 -6.55 1.76
CA VAL A 65 -11.83 -6.49 1.38
C VAL A 65 -11.45 -7.72 0.55
N LEU A 66 -10.85 -7.49 -0.61
CA LEU A 66 -10.21 -8.51 -1.45
C LEU A 66 -8.70 -8.29 -1.38
N LYS A 67 -7.92 -9.38 -1.36
CA LYS A 67 -6.45 -9.35 -1.38
C LYS A 67 -5.88 -10.28 -2.44
N GLY A 68 -4.61 -10.12 -2.76
CA GLY A 68 -3.87 -11.02 -3.67
C GLY A 68 -4.42 -10.99 -5.10
N ASP A 69 -4.48 -12.14 -5.78
CA ASP A 69 -4.83 -12.20 -7.21
C ASP A 69 -6.22 -11.63 -7.54
N HIS A 70 -7.19 -11.78 -6.63
CA HIS A 70 -8.52 -11.20 -6.80
C HIS A 70 -8.49 -9.66 -6.76
N ALA A 71 -7.68 -9.08 -5.86
CA ALA A 71 -7.47 -7.65 -5.79
C ALA A 71 -6.66 -7.12 -6.97
N LYS A 72 -5.63 -7.87 -7.39
CA LYS A 72 -4.78 -7.54 -8.54
C LYS A 72 -5.58 -7.23 -9.79
N ILE A 73 -6.63 -8.00 -10.08
CA ILE A 73 -7.54 -7.75 -11.21
C ILE A 73 -8.21 -6.37 -11.09
N GLN A 74 -8.65 -5.98 -9.89
CA GLN A 74 -9.32 -4.70 -9.66
C GLN A 74 -8.34 -3.53 -9.78
N VAL A 75 -7.17 -3.65 -9.17
CA VAL A 75 -6.11 -2.64 -9.22
C VAL A 75 -5.64 -2.40 -10.65
N ILE A 76 -5.35 -3.47 -11.42
CA ILE A 76 -4.93 -3.34 -12.83
C ILE A 76 -6.00 -2.66 -13.67
N LYS A 77 -7.28 -2.98 -13.47
CA LYS A 77 -8.38 -2.32 -14.18
C LYS A 77 -8.42 -0.82 -13.89
N MET A 78 -8.32 -0.45 -12.62
CA MET A 78 -8.37 0.96 -12.22
C MET A 78 -7.16 1.75 -12.73
N THR A 79 -5.94 1.21 -12.60
CA THR A 79 -4.74 1.89 -13.08
C THR A 79 -4.71 1.99 -14.61
N SER A 80 -5.22 0.98 -15.32
CA SER A 80 -5.38 1.02 -16.78
C SER A 80 -6.42 2.05 -17.23
N LEU A 81 -7.48 2.25 -16.43
CA LEU A 81 -8.49 3.28 -16.67
C LEU A 81 -7.89 4.68 -16.48
N LEU A 82 -7.20 4.91 -15.36
CA LEU A 82 -6.66 6.22 -15.00
C LEU A 82 -5.47 6.63 -15.87
N GLN A 83 -4.65 5.64 -16.28
CA GLN A 83 -3.37 5.84 -16.96
C GLN A 83 -2.55 6.89 -16.22
N LEU A 84 -2.11 6.58 -15.00
CA LEU A 84 -1.45 7.54 -14.11
C LEU A 84 -0.28 8.24 -14.81
N ASP A 85 -0.27 9.55 -14.71
CA ASP A 85 0.68 10.44 -15.36
C ASP A 85 0.85 11.69 -14.49
N GLN A 86 2.10 12.11 -14.29
CA GLN A 86 2.46 13.26 -13.47
C GLN A 86 1.94 14.60 -14.03
N ASP A 87 1.73 14.68 -15.34
CA ASP A 87 1.30 15.90 -16.03
C ASP A 87 -0.23 16.05 -16.02
N LYS A 88 -0.96 15.03 -15.56
CA LYS A 88 -2.41 15.11 -15.39
C LYS A 88 -2.79 15.93 -14.18
N THR A 89 -3.92 16.62 -14.29
CA THR A 89 -4.57 17.37 -13.21
C THR A 89 -5.67 16.54 -12.55
N ALA A 90 -6.07 16.92 -11.33
CA ALA A 90 -7.20 16.30 -10.65
C ALA A 90 -8.49 16.36 -11.49
N GLU A 91 -8.76 17.48 -12.18
CA GLU A 91 -9.94 17.60 -13.06
C GLU A 91 -9.91 16.66 -14.26
N GLN A 92 -8.73 16.29 -14.77
CA GLN A 92 -8.63 15.26 -15.81
C GLN A 92 -8.97 13.87 -15.25
N TYR A 93 -8.48 13.51 -14.06
CA TYR A 93 -8.85 12.25 -13.42
C TYR A 93 -10.34 12.18 -13.06
N LYS A 94 -10.91 13.29 -12.56
CA LYS A 94 -12.35 13.42 -12.34
C LYS A 94 -13.16 13.09 -13.58
N LYS A 95 -12.77 13.64 -14.75
CA LYS A 95 -13.46 13.37 -16.02
C LYS A 95 -13.41 11.91 -16.42
N VAL A 96 -12.31 11.21 -16.10
CA VAL A 96 -12.16 9.76 -16.35
C VAL A 96 -13.03 8.94 -15.39
N LEU A 97 -13.11 9.33 -14.12
CA LEU A 97 -13.87 8.61 -13.09
C LEU A 97 -15.39 8.82 -13.20
N LYS A 98 -15.83 10.02 -13.61
CA LYS A 98 -17.24 10.43 -13.61
C LYS A 98 -18.21 9.47 -14.34
N PRO A 99 -17.88 8.87 -15.49
CA PRO A 99 -18.78 7.89 -16.15
C PRO A 99 -18.99 6.59 -15.36
N TYR A 100 -18.06 6.24 -14.47
CA TYR A 100 -18.12 5.02 -13.65
C TYR A 100 -18.68 5.27 -12.26
N TYR A 101 -18.47 6.49 -11.75
CA TYR A 101 -18.95 6.96 -10.45
C TYR A 101 -19.72 8.28 -10.65
N PRO A 102 -20.94 8.24 -11.23
CA PRO A 102 -21.72 9.43 -11.54
C PRO A 102 -22.11 10.24 -10.29
N GLU A 103 -22.24 9.62 -9.12
CA GLU A 103 -22.58 10.27 -7.86
C GLU A 103 -21.38 10.43 -6.92
N MET A 104 -20.16 10.31 -7.46
CA MET A 104 -18.91 10.53 -6.73
C MET A 104 -18.91 11.86 -5.97
N SER A 105 -18.67 11.79 -4.66
CA SER A 105 -18.52 12.93 -3.76
C SER A 105 -17.06 13.37 -3.61
N SER A 106 -16.12 12.43 -3.68
CA SER A 106 -14.69 12.73 -3.63
C SER A 106 -13.85 11.64 -4.29
N PHE A 107 -12.61 11.99 -4.64
CA PHE A 107 -11.55 11.02 -4.87
C PHE A 107 -10.21 11.53 -4.37
N GLU A 108 -9.32 10.60 -4.06
CA GLU A 108 -7.90 10.85 -3.84
C GLU A 108 -7.09 9.78 -4.57
N ILE A 109 -6.03 10.20 -5.26
CA ILE A 109 -5.06 9.33 -5.91
C ILE A 109 -3.70 9.70 -5.34
N ARG A 110 -3.05 8.75 -4.66
CA ARG A 110 -1.66 8.83 -4.23
C ARG A 110 -0.85 7.85 -5.04
N TRP A 111 0.18 8.35 -5.70
CA TRP A 111 1.07 7.53 -6.51
C TRP A 111 2.51 7.83 -6.15
N MET A 112 3.29 6.78 -5.91
CA MET A 112 4.74 6.83 -5.83
C MET A 112 5.30 6.03 -7.01
N ASP A 113 6.04 6.69 -7.87
CA ASP A 113 6.61 6.06 -9.06
C ASP A 113 7.85 5.22 -8.72
N ALA A 114 8.47 4.62 -9.74
CA ALA A 114 9.67 3.80 -9.58
C ALA A 114 10.94 4.62 -9.25
N HIS A 115 10.86 5.95 -9.24
CA HIS A 115 11.93 6.85 -8.82
C HIS A 115 11.68 7.41 -7.41
N SER A 116 10.67 6.90 -6.71
CA SER A 116 10.20 7.39 -5.41
C SER A 116 9.64 8.83 -5.44
N GLU A 117 9.32 9.36 -6.62
CA GLU A 117 8.61 10.63 -6.76
C GLU A 117 7.14 10.44 -6.38
N ARG A 118 6.58 11.41 -5.65
CA ARG A 118 5.25 11.31 -5.07
C ARG A 118 4.30 12.33 -5.68
N TYR A 119 3.15 11.84 -6.10
CA TYR A 119 2.09 12.63 -6.69
C TYR A 119 0.79 12.39 -5.94
N ILE A 120 0.05 13.47 -5.72
CA ILE A 120 -1.24 13.42 -5.05
C ILE A 120 -2.22 14.26 -5.87
N TRP A 121 -3.35 13.66 -6.20
CA TRP A 121 -4.48 14.35 -6.80
C TRP A 121 -5.71 14.09 -5.96
N SER A 122 -6.40 15.15 -5.58
CA SER A 122 -7.65 15.05 -4.84
C SER A 122 -8.70 15.98 -5.43
N TRP A 123 -9.95 15.59 -5.26
CA TRP A 123 -11.11 16.40 -5.57
C TRP A 123 -12.22 16.04 -4.59
N GLU A 124 -12.98 17.05 -4.17
CA GLU A 124 -14.14 16.93 -3.30
C GLU A 124 -15.23 17.88 -3.83
N LYS A 125 -16.49 17.48 -3.66
CA LYS A 125 -17.67 18.19 -4.19
C LYS A 125 -18.04 19.43 -3.36
#